data_AF-A0A955MC18-F1
#
_entry.id   AF-A0A955MC18-F1
#
_cell.length_a   1.000
_cell.length_b   1.000
_cell.length_c   1.000
_cell.angle_alpha   90.00
_cell.angle_beta   90.00
_cell.angle_gamma   90.00
#
_symmetry.space_group_name_H-M   'P 1'
#
loop_
_entity.id
_entity.type
_entity.pdbx_description
1 polymer ?
#
loop_
_entity_poly.entity_id
_entity_poly.type
_entity_poly.pdbx_seq_one_letter_code
_entity_poly.pdbx_strand_id
1 'polypeptide(L)' 'MKIGENDVNIFKVRNRRGYAAVCKDCLTEGDTKEEAYERMVKAIRRVERKILNKD' A
#
# COMPACT_ATOMS: atom_id res chain seq x y z
N MET A 1 -7.48 1.07 6.93
CA MET A 1 -7.12 2.45 6.52
C MET A 1 -7.59 2.65 5.09
N LYS A 2 -7.73 3.89 4.59
CA LYS A 2 -8.20 4.15 3.21
C LYS A 2 -7.30 5.14 2.48
N ILE A 3 -7.11 4.95 1.19
CA ILE A 3 -6.43 5.90 0.28
C ILE A 3 -7.46 6.34 -0.76
N GLY A 4 -8.10 7.49 -0.53
CA GLY A 4 -9.28 7.89 -1.29
C GLY A 4 -10.39 6.85 -1.10
N GLU A 5 -10.90 6.29 -2.20
CA GLU A 5 -11.91 5.23 -2.20
C GLU A 5 -11.32 3.83 -1.97
N ASN A 6 -10.00 3.69 -1.96
CA ASN A 6 -9.34 2.38 -1.90
C ASN A 6 -9.17 1.91 -0.45
N ASP A 7 -9.66 0.71 -0.15
CA ASP A 7 -9.43 0.07 1.14
C ASP A 7 -8.02 -0.54 1.21
N VAL A 8 -7.29 -0.19 2.28
CA VAL A 8 -5.95 -0.72 2.56
C VAL A 8 -6.04 -1.68 3.73
N ASN A 9 -5.74 -2.94 3.44
CA ASN A 9 -5.61 -3.99 4.44
C ASN A 9 -4.18 -4.03 4.97
N ILE A 10 -3.99 -3.81 6.28
CA ILE A 10 -2.69 -3.81 6.94
C ILE A 10 -2.66 -4.91 7.98
N PHE A 11 -1.66 -5.76 7.91
CA PHE A 11 -1.51 -6.91 8.81
C PHE A 11 -0.08 -7.11 9.26
N LYS A 12 0.06 -7.76 10.42
CA LYS A 12 1.37 -8.15 10.95
C LYS A 12 1.92 -9.32 10.14
N VAL A 13 3.17 -9.23 9.70
CA VAL A 13 3.85 -10.36 9.06
C VAL A 13 4.36 -11.30 10.15
N ARG A 14 3.83 -12.52 10.22
CA ARG A 14 4.09 -13.47 11.33
C ARG A 14 5.59 -13.73 11.57
N ASN A 15 6.37 -13.87 10.50
CA ASN A 15 7.79 -14.24 10.56
C ASN A 15 8.73 -13.05 10.34
N ARG A 16 8.24 -11.80 10.46
CA ARG A 16 9.03 -10.58 10.33
C ARG A 16 8.68 -9.56 11.42
N ARG A 17 9.62 -8.66 11.72
CA ARG A 17 9.37 -7.57 12.68
C ARG A 17 8.47 -6.47 12.14
N GLY A 18 8.19 -6.43 10.84
CA GLY A 18 7.37 -5.40 10.20
C GLY A 18 5.89 -5.74 10.03
N TYR A 19 5.23 -4.93 9.22
CA TYR A 19 3.85 -5.01 8.76
C TYR A 19 3.82 -4.97 7.25
N ALA A 20 2.75 -5.52 6.67
CA ALA A 20 2.47 -5.43 5.25
C ALA A 20 1.14 -4.70 5.03
N ALA A 21 1.05 -3.95 3.93
CA ALA A 21 -0.16 -3.33 3.43
C ALA A 21 -0.48 -3.88 2.04
N VAL A 22 -1.74 -4.20 1.79
CA VAL A 22 -2.26 -4.69 0.50
C VAL A 22 -3.43 -3.83 0.04
N CYS A 23 -3.43 -3.43 -1.23
CA CYS A 23 -4.48 -2.63 -1.86
C CYS A 23 -4.42 -2.72 -3.39
N LYS A 24 -5.57 -2.91 -4.05
CA LYS A 24 -5.75 -3.11 -5.51
C LYS A 24 -4.94 -4.28 -6.08
N ASP A 25 -3.64 -4.11 -6.27
CA ASP A 25 -2.66 -5.15 -6.67
C ASP A 25 -1.25 -4.80 -6.16
N CYS A 26 -1.17 -3.92 -5.17
CA CYS A 26 0.08 -3.50 -4.55
C CYS A 26 0.27 -4.22 -3.21
N LEU A 27 1.52 -4.60 -2.94
CA LEU A 27 1.99 -5.08 -1.64
C LEU A 27 3.18 -4.21 -1.22
N THR A 28 3.10 -3.60 -0.04
CA THR A 28 4.21 -2.85 0.56
C THR A 28 4.47 -3.32 1.99
N GLU A 29 5.74 -3.29 2.41
CA GLU A 29 6.15 -3.64 3.78
C GLU A 29 6.75 -2.41 4.48
N GLY A 30 6.67 -2.35 5.81
CA GLY A 30 7.33 -1.36 6.66
C GLY A 30 7.53 -1.88 8.08
N ASP A 31 8.40 -1.27 8.86
CA ASP A 31 8.66 -1.68 10.26
C ASP A 31 7.46 -1.34 11.17
N THR A 32 6.69 -0.31 10.81
CA THR A 32 5.44 0.09 11.47
C THR A 32 4.24 -0.02 10.52
N LYS A 33 3.02 0.04 11.07
CA LYS A 33 1.78 0.07 10.26
C LYS A 33 1.73 1.32 9.39
N GLU A 34 2.16 2.45 9.96
CA GLU A 34 2.21 3.76 9.33
C GLU A 34 3.19 3.76 8.16
N GLU A 35 4.38 3.17 8.33
CA GLU A 35 5.36 3.09 7.25
C GLU A 35 4.85 2.21 6.09
N ALA A 36 4.24 1.06 6.39
CA ALA A 36 3.64 0.20 5.37
C ALA A 36 2.54 0.95 4.60
N TYR A 37 1.72 1.75 5.30
CA TYR A 37 0.67 2.59 4.73
C TYR A 37 1.22 3.73 3.86
N GLU A 38 2.21 4.49 4.32
CA GLU A 38 2.81 5.58 3.55
C GLU A 38 3.47 5.09 2.26
N ARG A 39 4.13 3.93 2.32
CA ARG A 39 4.66 3.24 1.14
C ARG A 39 3.53 2.84 0.19
N MET A 40 2.38 2.38 0.71
CA MET A 40 1.20 2.07 -0.10
C MET A 40 0.63 3.30 -0.80
N VAL A 41 0.54 4.45 -0.11
CA VAL A 41 0.11 5.73 -0.71
C VAL A 41 0.95 6.07 -1.94
N LYS A 42 2.27 5.89 -1.85
CA LYS A 42 3.18 6.11 -2.99
C LYS A 42 2.96 5.09 -4.11
N ALA A 43 2.71 3.83 -3.77
CA ALA A 43 2.45 2.78 -4.75
C ALA A 43 1.16 3.06 -5.55
N ILE A 44 0.06 3.36 -4.87
CA ILE A 44 -1.23 3.69 -5.50
C ILE A 44 -1.11 4.90 -6.43
N ARG A 45 -0.45 5.98 -5.98
CA ARG A 45 -0.20 7.16 -6.83
C ARG A 45 0.57 6.82 -8.13
N ARG A 46 1.50 5.85 -8.08
CA ARG A 46 2.24 5.39 -9.27
C ARG A 46 1.37 4.56 -10.20
N VAL A 47 0.49 3.72 -9.65
CA VAL A 47 -0.46 2.91 -10.42
C VAL A 47 -1.47 3.81 -11.11
N GLU A 48 -2.08 4.75 -10.38
CA GLU A 48 -3.07 5.69 -10.91
C GLU A 48 -2.48 6.54 -12.05
N ARG A 49 -1.26 7.06 -11.87
CA ARG A 49 -0.56 7.78 -12.95
C ARG A 49 -0.32 6.93 -14.19
N LYS A 50 0.04 5.65 -14.03
CA LYS A 50 0.23 4.72 -15.16
C LYS A 50 -1.08 4.43 -15.89
N ILE A 51 -2.21 4.41 -15.18
CA ILE A 51 -3.53 4.23 -15.79
C ILE A 51 -3.92 5.47 -16.59
N LEU A 52 -3.74 6.67 -16.03
CA LEU A 52 -4.04 7.95 -16.69
C LEU A 52 -3.20 8.24 -17.94
N ASN A 53 -1.96 7.73 -18.00
CA ASN A 53 -1.04 7.97 -19.12
C ASN A 53 -1.09 6.86 -20.20
N LYS A 54 -2.05 5.93 -20.13
CA LYS A 54 -2.20 4.82 -21.09
C LYS A 54 -3.20 5.14 -22.22
N ASP A 55 -3.63 6.39 -22.33
CA ASP A 55 -4.47 6.92 -23.41
C ASP A 55 -3.66 7.26 -24.66
#